data_AF-A0A954JMU7-F1
#
_entry.id   AF-A0A954JMU7-F1
#
_cell.length_a   1.000
_cell.length_b   1.000
_cell.length_c   1.000
_cell.angle_alpha   90.00
_cell.angle_beta   90.00
_cell.angle_gamma   90.00
#
_symmetry.space_group_name_H-M   'P 1'
#
loop_
_entity.id
_entity.type
_entity.pdbx_description
1 polymer ?
#
loop_
_entity_poly.entity_id
_entity_poly.type
_entity_poly.pdbx_seq_one_letter_code
_entity_poly.pdbx_strand_id
1 'polypeptide(L)'
;MSTRPFAHLHCHTHYSLLDGANKIPALIKQVKNLGMNSCAITDHGNLYGSLEFYQTCKANDVNPILGYEAYMAPGHRTDRSASRLKEAAFHLTLLAMNRKGFQNLVKMASKAYLEGFYYKPRIDKELLEAHNEGIICLSGCASSELSRLLLADERDKSKQLVKWYIDLFGDRFYMEIQDGGVEIQQSCAEATIDLADQMGLPLVATNDAHYLCQDDAEMHDVLLCVNTKSYRSDENRMKIGTDQLFIRSPEQMYEAFPRHAEAVARSQEIADRCDIELDLTTRHFPVFKPPAGKTDAQYLREICEEGLKWRYGDNPDQVYIDRLEFELGVIERMGYP
;
A
#
# COMPACT_ATOMS: atom_id res chain seq x y z
N MET A 1 -16.17 -17.97 12.65
CA MET A 1 -15.56 -17.76 11.32
C MET A 1 -16.69 -17.70 10.32
N SER A 2 -16.69 -16.76 9.38
CA SER A 2 -17.69 -16.72 8.31
C SER A 2 -17.72 -18.05 7.57
N THR A 3 -18.90 -18.50 7.15
CA THR A 3 -19.07 -19.72 6.36
C THR A 3 -18.60 -19.57 4.91
N ARG A 4 -18.29 -18.33 4.46
CA ARG A 4 -17.83 -18.03 3.11
C ARG A 4 -16.52 -17.24 3.17
N PRO A 5 -15.42 -17.76 2.58
CA PRO A 5 -14.13 -17.07 2.62
C PRO A 5 -14.15 -15.81 1.77
N PHE A 6 -13.61 -14.72 2.31
CA PHE A 6 -13.40 -13.45 1.61
C PHE A 6 -12.45 -12.56 2.42
N ALA A 7 -11.58 -11.84 1.71
CA ALA A 7 -10.76 -10.77 2.24
C ALA A 7 -10.82 -9.54 1.31
N HIS A 8 -10.89 -8.34 1.88
CA HIS A 8 -10.74 -7.12 1.08
C HIS A 8 -9.28 -6.97 0.65
N LEU A 9 -9.02 -6.98 -0.66
CA LEU A 9 -7.68 -6.82 -1.24
C LEU A 9 -7.42 -5.44 -1.88
N HIS A 10 -8.47 -4.64 -2.03
CA HIS A 10 -8.43 -3.27 -2.56
C HIS A 10 -9.25 -2.37 -1.64
N CYS A 11 -8.56 -1.61 -0.80
CA CYS A 11 -9.17 -0.80 0.24
C CYS A 11 -8.29 0.40 0.56
N HIS A 12 -8.90 1.57 0.56
CA HIS A 12 -8.27 2.86 0.85
C HIS A 12 -8.53 3.27 2.29
N THR A 13 -7.45 3.64 2.97
CA THR A 13 -7.49 4.23 4.31
C THR A 13 -7.50 5.75 4.22
N HIS A 14 -7.61 6.40 5.37
CA HIS A 14 -7.39 7.83 5.50
C HIS A 14 -5.99 8.32 5.03
N TYR A 15 -5.06 7.42 4.73
CA TYR A 15 -3.77 7.75 4.08
C TYR A 15 -3.85 7.86 2.55
N SER A 16 -4.93 7.42 1.91
CA SER A 16 -5.37 7.99 0.62
C SER A 16 -5.87 9.41 0.86
N LEU A 17 -4.93 10.35 1.01
CA LEU A 17 -5.23 11.71 1.46
C LEU A 17 -6.30 12.38 0.60
N LEU A 18 -7.32 12.93 1.27
CA LEU A 18 -8.46 13.63 0.67
C LEU A 18 -9.37 12.74 -0.21
N ASP A 19 -9.35 11.44 0.02
CA ASP A 19 -10.14 10.48 -0.74
C ASP A 19 -10.61 9.32 0.14
N GLY A 20 -9.70 8.47 0.62
CA GLY A 20 -10.05 7.40 1.56
C GLY A 20 -10.42 7.94 2.95
N ALA A 21 -11.36 7.27 3.60
CA ALA A 21 -11.92 7.66 4.90
C ALA A 21 -11.85 6.55 5.96
N ASN A 22 -11.37 5.36 5.62
CA ASN A 22 -11.21 4.27 6.58
C ASN A 22 -10.10 4.57 7.59
N LYS A 23 -10.47 4.75 8.86
CA LYS A 23 -9.52 4.82 9.97
C LYS A 23 -9.06 3.42 10.35
N ILE A 24 -7.75 3.19 10.39
CA ILE A 24 -7.16 1.86 10.57
C ILE A 24 -7.73 1.10 11.78
N PRO A 25 -7.80 1.66 13.00
CA PRO A 25 -8.38 0.94 14.14
C PRO A 25 -9.84 0.53 13.95
N ALA A 26 -10.65 1.39 13.31
CA ALA A 26 -12.06 1.09 13.03
C ALA A 26 -12.23 0.06 11.92
N LEU A 27 -11.39 0.14 10.88
CA LEU A 27 -11.30 -0.83 9.80
C LEU A 27 -11.03 -2.24 10.33
N ILE A 28 -9.98 -2.41 11.15
CA ILE A 28 -9.63 -3.75 11.69
C ILE A 28 -10.73 -4.31 12.59
N LYS A 29 -11.36 -3.45 13.39
CA LYS A 29 -12.53 -3.85 14.20
C LYS A 29 -13.68 -4.32 13.31
N GLN A 30 -13.98 -3.60 12.23
CA GLN A 30 -15.05 -3.96 11.30
C GLN A 30 -14.75 -5.27 10.56
N VAL A 31 -13.52 -5.46 10.08
CA VAL A 31 -13.05 -6.70 9.45
C VAL A 31 -13.33 -7.91 10.36
N LYS A 32 -12.98 -7.81 11.65
CA LYS A 32 -13.26 -8.86 12.64
C LYS A 32 -14.74 -9.07 12.88
N ASN A 33 -15.51 -7.99 13.03
CA ASN A 33 -16.96 -8.05 13.26
C ASN A 33 -17.69 -8.78 12.12
N LEU A 34 -17.21 -8.60 10.88
CA LEU A 34 -17.73 -9.27 9.68
C LEU A 34 -17.19 -10.70 9.51
N GLY A 35 -16.39 -11.20 10.45
CA GLY A 35 -15.92 -12.58 10.47
C GLY A 35 -14.76 -12.90 9.53
N MET A 36 -14.10 -11.87 8.97
CA MET A 36 -12.88 -11.99 8.16
C MET A 36 -11.63 -12.08 9.05
N ASN A 37 -10.57 -12.70 8.55
CA ASN A 37 -9.29 -12.87 9.27
C ASN A 37 -8.12 -12.09 8.65
N SER A 38 -8.34 -11.43 7.52
CA SER A 38 -7.32 -10.71 6.76
C SER A 38 -7.94 -9.51 6.04
N CYS A 39 -7.10 -8.52 5.72
CA CYS A 39 -7.49 -7.36 4.94
C CYS A 39 -6.22 -6.72 4.35
N ALA A 40 -6.36 -6.09 3.18
CA ALA A 40 -5.33 -5.26 2.58
C ALA A 40 -5.61 -3.77 2.76
N ILE A 41 -4.55 -2.98 2.76
CA ILE A 41 -4.62 -1.55 2.45
C ILE A 41 -3.84 -1.30 1.16
N THR A 42 -4.42 -0.51 0.27
CA THR A 42 -3.89 -0.21 -1.06
C THR A 42 -4.02 1.29 -1.32
N ASP A 43 -3.45 2.11 -0.43
CA ASP A 43 -3.59 3.57 -0.53
C ASP A 43 -3.02 4.13 -1.84
N HIS A 44 -3.63 5.21 -2.33
CA HIS A 44 -3.30 5.85 -3.60
C HIS A 44 -1.87 6.38 -3.61
N GLY A 45 -1.00 5.71 -4.37
CA GLY A 45 0.35 6.18 -4.68
C GLY A 45 1.27 6.33 -3.47
N ASN A 46 0.92 5.80 -2.30
CA ASN A 46 1.74 5.90 -1.09
C ASN A 46 1.65 4.66 -0.18
N LEU A 47 2.51 4.63 0.86
CA LEU A 47 2.61 3.57 1.87
C LEU A 47 2.62 4.16 3.30
N TYR A 48 1.98 5.31 3.49
CA TYR A 48 2.11 6.07 4.74
C TYR A 48 1.54 5.31 5.95
N GLY A 49 0.43 4.60 5.75
CA GLY A 49 -0.24 3.83 6.80
C GLY A 49 0.31 2.43 7.04
N SER A 50 1.31 1.96 6.26
CA SER A 50 1.72 0.54 6.29
C SER A 50 2.13 0.04 7.68
N LEU A 51 2.89 0.84 8.44
CA LEU A 51 3.37 0.42 9.76
C LEU A 51 2.26 0.42 10.81
N GLU A 52 1.44 1.48 10.86
CA GLU A 52 0.29 1.56 11.77
C GLU A 52 -0.68 0.40 11.50
N PHE A 53 -0.99 0.15 10.23
CA PHE A 53 -1.86 -0.95 9.80
C PHE A 53 -1.29 -2.30 10.20
N TYR A 54 -0.03 -2.56 9.89
CA TYR A 54 0.65 -3.81 10.28
C TYR A 54 0.56 -4.07 11.78
N GLN A 55 0.92 -3.08 12.61
CA GLN A 55 0.89 -3.21 14.06
C GLN A 55 -0.54 -3.41 14.59
N THR A 56 -1.51 -2.67 14.04
CA THR A 56 -2.91 -2.77 14.45
C THR A 56 -3.50 -4.14 14.10
N CYS A 57 -3.22 -4.65 12.90
CA CYS A 57 -3.61 -5.99 12.48
C CYS A 57 -3.03 -7.07 13.40
N LYS A 58 -1.70 -7.06 13.62
CA LYS A 58 -1.03 -8.04 14.49
C LYS A 58 -1.53 -7.98 15.94
N ALA A 59 -1.83 -6.79 16.46
CA ALA A 59 -2.41 -6.63 17.80
C ALA A 59 -3.87 -7.13 17.92
N ASN A 60 -4.54 -7.40 16.81
CA ASN A 60 -5.93 -7.82 16.75
C ASN A 60 -6.11 -9.19 16.07
N ASP A 61 -5.05 -9.96 15.86
CA ASP A 61 -5.09 -11.28 15.21
C ASP A 61 -5.73 -11.25 13.81
N VAL A 62 -5.46 -10.19 13.05
CA VAL A 62 -5.83 -10.05 11.63
C VAL A 62 -4.55 -10.14 10.80
N ASN A 63 -4.53 -10.92 9.73
CA ASN A 63 -3.40 -11.00 8.81
C ASN A 63 -3.28 -9.70 7.99
N PRO A 64 -2.21 -8.89 8.14
CA PRO A 64 -2.04 -7.67 7.38
C PRO A 64 -1.52 -7.94 5.97
N ILE A 65 -2.24 -7.47 4.95
CA ILE A 65 -1.78 -7.46 3.57
C ILE A 65 -1.34 -6.03 3.23
N LEU A 66 -0.03 -5.81 3.10
CA LEU A 66 0.51 -4.49 2.77
C LEU A 66 0.51 -4.31 1.26
N GLY A 67 -0.38 -3.44 0.78
CA GLY A 67 -0.54 -3.15 -0.64
C GLY A 67 -0.22 -1.70 -1.01
N TYR A 68 -0.32 -1.44 -2.30
CA TYR A 68 0.00 -0.17 -2.96
C TYR A 68 -0.84 -0.06 -4.22
N GLU A 69 -1.77 0.89 -4.29
CA GLU A 69 -2.40 1.20 -5.58
C GLU A 69 -1.53 2.23 -6.30
N ALA A 70 -0.73 1.73 -7.22
CA ALA A 70 0.26 2.50 -7.95
C ALA A 70 -0.38 3.39 -9.01
N TYR A 71 0.15 4.59 -9.19
CA TYR A 71 -0.08 5.35 -10.42
C TYR A 71 0.94 4.93 -11.48
N MET A 72 0.51 4.25 -12.54
CA MET A 72 1.31 3.84 -13.69
C MET A 72 1.39 4.96 -14.73
N ALA A 73 2.58 5.43 -15.08
CA ALA A 73 2.75 6.32 -16.22
C ALA A 73 2.42 5.58 -17.54
N PRO A 74 1.79 6.24 -18.53
CA PRO A 74 1.54 5.63 -19.85
C PRO A 74 2.79 5.26 -20.64
N GLY A 75 3.92 5.88 -20.30
CA GLY A 75 5.24 5.60 -20.84
C GLY A 75 6.26 5.67 -19.72
N HIS A 76 7.37 6.38 -19.94
CA HIS A 76 8.39 6.56 -18.91
C HIS A 76 7.91 7.50 -17.80
N ARG A 77 8.23 7.19 -16.53
CA ARG A 77 7.76 7.95 -15.35
C ARG A 77 8.23 9.41 -15.32
N THR A 78 9.30 9.77 -16.03
CA THR A 78 9.79 11.15 -16.14
C THR A 78 9.09 11.97 -17.24
N ASP A 79 8.22 11.38 -18.05
CA ASP A 79 7.45 12.11 -19.06
C ASP A 79 6.43 13.05 -18.39
N ARG A 80 6.26 14.25 -18.96
CA ARG A 80 5.35 15.33 -18.52
C ARG A 80 4.49 15.87 -19.67
N SER A 81 4.33 15.09 -20.75
CA SER A 81 3.61 15.48 -21.97
C SER A 81 2.08 15.51 -21.80
N ALA A 82 1.52 14.75 -20.86
CA ALA A 82 0.07 14.65 -20.65
C ALA A 82 -0.55 15.97 -20.18
N SER A 83 -1.59 16.41 -20.88
CA SER A 83 -2.26 17.69 -20.60
C SER A 83 -3.27 17.61 -19.45
N ARG A 84 -3.77 16.40 -19.13
CA ARG A 84 -4.80 16.14 -18.13
C ARG A 84 -4.39 15.02 -17.19
N LEU A 85 -4.84 15.08 -15.94
CA LEU A 85 -4.56 14.06 -14.92
C LEU A 85 -4.96 12.65 -15.37
N LYS A 86 -6.16 12.48 -15.95
CA LYS A 86 -6.67 11.18 -16.44
C LYS A 86 -5.84 10.58 -17.58
N GLU A 87 -5.08 11.40 -18.30
CA GLU A 87 -4.16 10.96 -19.35
C GLU A 87 -2.76 10.68 -18.79
N ALA A 88 -2.45 11.17 -17.60
CA ALA A 88 -1.11 11.16 -17.03
C ALA A 88 -0.80 9.89 -16.23
N ALA A 89 -1.81 9.12 -15.80
CA ALA A 89 -1.62 7.90 -15.02
C ALA A 89 -2.80 6.92 -15.12
N PHE A 90 -2.49 5.63 -14.93
CA PHE A 90 -3.46 4.57 -14.66
C PHE A 90 -3.28 4.03 -13.25
N HIS A 91 -4.29 3.35 -12.72
CA HIS A 91 -4.17 2.63 -11.45
C HIS A 91 -3.69 1.20 -11.66
N LEU A 92 -2.95 0.65 -10.68
CA LEU A 92 -2.53 -0.75 -10.62
C LEU A 92 -2.43 -1.22 -9.17
N THR A 93 -3.13 -2.29 -8.83
CA THR A 93 -3.18 -2.82 -7.46
C THR A 93 -2.02 -3.80 -7.24
N LEU A 94 -1.13 -3.50 -6.29
CA LEU A 94 0.02 -4.34 -5.94
C LEU A 94 -0.04 -4.75 -4.47
N LEU A 95 0.22 -6.03 -4.17
CA LEU A 95 0.20 -6.59 -2.82
C LEU A 95 1.53 -7.25 -2.50
N ALA A 96 2.14 -6.91 -1.37
CA ALA A 96 3.35 -7.61 -0.91
C ALA A 96 2.99 -8.98 -0.33
N MET A 97 3.58 -10.04 -0.88
CA MET A 97 3.43 -11.41 -0.36
C MET A 97 4.29 -11.65 0.87
N ASN A 98 5.41 -10.95 0.99
CA ASN A 98 6.42 -11.17 2.02
C ASN A 98 7.28 -9.91 2.24
N ARG A 99 8.27 -10.00 3.14
CA ARG A 99 9.18 -8.89 3.45
C ARG A 99 9.91 -8.33 2.22
N LYS A 100 10.30 -9.19 1.27
CA LYS A 100 10.98 -8.75 0.03
C LYS A 100 10.03 -7.98 -0.87
N GLY A 101 8.79 -8.46 -1.03
CA GLY A 101 7.73 -7.73 -1.71
C GLY A 101 7.49 -6.35 -1.10
N PHE A 102 7.39 -6.26 0.23
CA PHE A 102 7.19 -4.99 0.92
C PHE A 102 8.37 -4.02 0.70
N GLN A 103 9.61 -4.50 0.75
CA GLN A 103 10.79 -3.69 0.42
C GLN A 103 10.74 -3.15 -1.01
N ASN A 104 10.28 -3.97 -1.96
CA ASN A 104 10.12 -3.57 -3.34
C ASN A 104 9.01 -2.51 -3.51
N LEU A 105 7.86 -2.66 -2.83
CA LEU A 105 6.83 -1.62 -2.78
C LEU A 105 7.39 -0.29 -2.23
N VAL A 106 8.17 -0.34 -1.13
CA VAL A 106 8.82 0.85 -0.55
C VAL A 106 9.76 1.53 -1.55
N LYS A 107 10.55 0.76 -2.30
CA LYS A 107 11.44 1.31 -3.35
C LYS A 107 10.64 1.96 -4.48
N MET A 108 9.59 1.30 -4.96
CA MET A 108 8.73 1.84 -6.02
C MET A 108 8.01 3.11 -5.57
N ALA A 109 7.38 3.11 -4.40
CA ALA A 109 6.72 4.29 -3.84
C ALA A 109 7.72 5.46 -3.66
N SER A 110 8.94 5.18 -3.17
CA SER A 110 9.98 6.21 -3.03
C SER A 110 10.38 6.82 -4.37
N LYS A 111 10.64 5.99 -5.38
CA LYS A 111 11.00 6.46 -6.74
C LYS A 111 9.85 7.18 -7.43
N ALA A 112 8.61 6.79 -7.15
CA ALA A 112 7.43 7.47 -7.67
C ALA A 112 7.38 8.94 -7.24
N TYR A 113 7.74 9.23 -5.97
CA TYR A 113 7.86 10.60 -5.46
C TYR A 113 9.14 11.31 -5.90
N LEU A 114 10.30 10.64 -5.90
CA LEU A 114 11.59 11.26 -6.19
C LEU A 114 11.83 11.53 -7.68
N GLU A 115 11.32 10.68 -8.56
CA GLU A 115 11.60 10.70 -10.01
C GLU A 115 10.31 10.89 -10.83
N GLY A 116 9.24 10.19 -10.46
CA GLY A 116 8.03 10.04 -11.26
C GLY A 116 6.94 11.09 -11.03
N PHE A 117 7.14 11.99 -10.07
CA PHE A 117 6.08 12.91 -9.63
C PHE A 117 5.72 13.93 -10.71
N TYR A 118 4.47 13.87 -11.17
CA TYR A 118 3.87 14.90 -12.03
C TYR A 118 2.62 15.48 -11.37
N TYR A 119 1.42 15.07 -11.77
CA TYR A 119 0.21 15.31 -11.00
C TYR A 119 0.06 14.36 -9.81
N LYS A 120 0.65 13.16 -9.95
CA LYS A 120 0.66 12.07 -8.97
C LYS A 120 2.06 11.44 -8.94
N PRO A 121 2.45 10.75 -7.84
CA PRO A 121 3.69 9.99 -7.77
C PRO A 121 3.56 8.73 -8.64
N ARG A 122 4.20 8.71 -9.81
CA ARG A 122 4.01 7.62 -10.78
C ARG A 122 5.21 6.69 -10.86
N ILE A 123 4.95 5.40 -11.04
CA ILE A 123 5.94 4.42 -11.48
C ILE A 123 5.77 4.14 -12.98
N ASP A 124 6.57 3.24 -13.52
CA ASP A 124 6.46 2.75 -14.89
C ASP A 124 6.82 1.25 -14.97
N LYS A 125 6.75 0.70 -16.18
CA LYS A 125 7.05 -0.72 -16.45
C LYS A 125 8.49 -1.09 -16.11
N GLU A 126 9.46 -0.19 -16.29
CA GLU A 126 10.86 -0.43 -15.93
C GLU A 126 11.01 -0.65 -14.42
N LEU A 127 10.37 0.18 -13.59
CA LEU A 127 10.39 -0.01 -12.14
C LEU A 127 9.67 -1.28 -11.70
N LEU A 128 8.55 -1.63 -12.33
CA LEU A 128 7.87 -2.90 -12.07
C LEU A 128 8.78 -4.08 -12.40
N GLU A 129 9.42 -4.09 -13.57
CA GLU A 129 10.36 -5.14 -13.98
C GLU A 129 11.50 -5.30 -12.97
N ALA A 130 12.10 -4.20 -12.53
CA ALA A 130 13.20 -4.19 -11.57
C ALA A 130 12.79 -4.61 -10.13
N HIS A 131 11.52 -4.43 -9.75
CA HIS A 131 11.05 -4.57 -8.37
C HIS A 131 9.82 -5.48 -8.21
N ASN A 132 9.55 -6.41 -9.13
CA ASN A 132 8.35 -7.27 -9.06
C ASN A 132 8.44 -8.40 -8.02
N GLU A 133 9.64 -8.80 -7.57
CA GLU A 133 9.83 -9.99 -6.71
C GLU A 133 9.00 -9.90 -5.42
N GLY A 134 8.28 -10.97 -5.07
CA GLY A 134 7.47 -11.04 -3.86
C GLY A 134 6.19 -10.20 -3.88
N ILE A 135 5.75 -9.73 -5.06
CA ILE A 135 4.52 -8.94 -5.24
C ILE A 135 3.47 -9.73 -6.03
N ILE A 136 2.21 -9.66 -5.58
CA ILE A 136 1.01 -10.02 -6.35
C ILE A 136 0.47 -8.77 -7.04
N CYS A 137 0.04 -8.91 -8.28
CA CYS A 137 -0.48 -7.84 -9.12
C CYS A 137 -1.93 -8.16 -9.50
N LEU A 138 -2.84 -7.22 -9.24
CA LEU A 138 -4.21 -7.29 -9.74
C LEU A 138 -4.36 -6.29 -10.89
N SER A 139 -5.15 -6.63 -11.91
CA SER A 139 -5.26 -5.80 -13.12
C SER A 139 -5.79 -4.38 -12.91
N GLY A 140 -6.35 -4.07 -11.74
CA GLY A 140 -6.73 -2.74 -11.30
C GLY A 140 -8.21 -2.41 -11.47
N CYS A 141 -8.61 -1.27 -10.92
CA CYS A 141 -9.98 -0.74 -10.96
C CYS A 141 -10.36 -0.17 -12.36
N ALA A 142 -11.51 0.51 -12.45
CA ALA A 142 -11.96 1.16 -13.69
C ALA A 142 -11.00 2.23 -14.24
N SER A 143 -10.08 2.75 -13.41
CA SER A 143 -9.02 3.69 -13.80
C SER A 143 -7.72 3.00 -14.24
N SER A 144 -7.71 1.68 -14.39
CA SER A 144 -6.55 0.90 -14.83
C SER A 144 -6.29 1.01 -16.35
N GLU A 145 -5.06 0.70 -16.75
CA GLU A 145 -4.68 0.66 -18.17
C GLU A 145 -5.50 -0.39 -18.92
N LEU A 146 -5.73 -1.54 -18.27
CA LEU A 146 -6.52 -2.63 -18.85
C LEU A 146 -7.97 -2.21 -19.07
N SER A 147 -8.64 -1.67 -18.05
CA SER A 147 -10.03 -1.21 -18.15
C SER A 147 -10.18 -0.18 -19.28
N ARG A 148 -9.24 0.77 -19.39
CA ARG A 148 -9.26 1.76 -20.47
C ARG A 148 -9.16 1.12 -21.87
N LEU A 149 -8.30 0.12 -22.04
CA LEU A 149 -8.15 -0.58 -23.33
C LEU A 149 -9.41 -1.41 -23.66
N LEU A 150 -9.98 -2.08 -22.67
CA LEU A 150 -11.20 -2.89 -22.82
C LEU A 150 -12.39 -2.02 -23.23
N LEU A 151 -12.61 -0.90 -22.54
CA LEU A 151 -13.70 0.03 -22.85
C LEU A 151 -13.53 0.74 -24.21
N ALA A 152 -12.30 0.82 -24.72
CA ALA A 152 -12.02 1.33 -26.05
C ALA A 152 -12.10 0.25 -27.15
N ASP A 153 -12.50 -0.98 -26.81
CA ASP A 153 -12.51 -2.17 -27.68
C ASP A 153 -11.14 -2.46 -28.35
N GLU A 154 -10.05 -2.09 -27.67
CA GLU A 154 -8.66 -2.31 -28.11
C GLU A 154 -8.19 -3.72 -27.73
N ARG A 155 -8.85 -4.74 -28.32
CA ARG A 155 -8.70 -6.16 -27.97
C ARG A 155 -7.26 -6.68 -28.09
N ASP A 156 -6.54 -6.31 -29.14
CA ASP A 156 -5.17 -6.80 -29.33
C ASP A 156 -4.22 -6.18 -28.30
N LYS A 157 -4.39 -4.90 -27.99
CA LYS A 157 -3.58 -4.20 -26.98
C LYS A 157 -3.86 -4.70 -25.58
N SER A 158 -5.12 -4.96 -25.22
CA SER A 158 -5.46 -5.54 -23.92
C SER A 158 -4.87 -6.93 -23.73
N LYS A 159 -4.93 -7.81 -24.75
CA LYS A 159 -4.26 -9.12 -24.74
C LYS A 159 -2.74 -9.01 -24.59
N GLN A 160 -2.11 -8.09 -25.31
CA GLN A 160 -0.66 -7.85 -25.20
C GLN A 160 -0.26 -7.34 -23.81
N LEU A 161 -1.06 -6.42 -23.25
CA LEU A 161 -0.83 -5.89 -21.90
C LEU A 161 -0.93 -6.99 -20.84
N VAL A 162 -1.99 -7.79 -20.88
CA VAL A 162 -2.18 -8.92 -19.96
C VAL A 162 -1.06 -9.94 -20.10
N LYS A 163 -0.65 -10.26 -21.33
CA LYS A 163 0.50 -11.13 -21.57
C LYS A 163 1.77 -10.60 -20.92
N TRP A 164 2.05 -9.29 -21.04
CA TRP A 164 3.22 -8.69 -20.39
C TRP A 164 3.14 -8.83 -18.86
N TYR A 165 1.97 -8.63 -18.24
CA TYR A 165 1.79 -8.87 -16.81
C TYR A 165 2.00 -10.34 -16.42
N ILE A 166 1.52 -11.29 -17.22
CA ILE A 166 1.74 -12.73 -16.99
C ILE A 166 3.22 -13.07 -17.10
N ASP A 167 3.90 -12.58 -18.13
CA ASP A 167 5.33 -12.84 -18.35
C ASP A 167 6.17 -12.30 -17.16
N LEU A 168 5.74 -11.19 -16.55
CA LEU A 168 6.43 -10.57 -15.42
C LEU A 168 6.09 -11.19 -14.05
N PHE A 169 4.81 -11.42 -13.77
CA PHE A 169 4.33 -11.84 -12.45
C PHE A 169 4.05 -13.34 -12.35
N GLY A 170 3.83 -14.03 -13.47
CA GLY A 170 3.50 -15.45 -13.53
C GLY A 170 2.18 -15.76 -12.82
N ASP A 171 2.21 -16.71 -11.90
CA ASP A 171 1.07 -17.13 -11.06
C ASP A 171 0.67 -16.08 -10.00
N ARG A 172 1.36 -14.93 -9.96
CA ARG A 172 1.08 -13.81 -9.05
C ARG A 172 0.26 -12.71 -9.72
N PHE A 173 -0.25 -12.93 -10.93
CA PHE A 173 -1.13 -12.00 -11.63
C PHE A 173 -2.59 -12.49 -11.60
N TYR A 174 -3.52 -11.57 -11.31
CA TYR A 174 -4.95 -11.84 -11.26
C TYR A 174 -5.74 -10.76 -11.99
N MET A 175 -6.83 -11.17 -12.65
CA MET A 175 -7.76 -10.27 -13.32
C MET A 175 -8.77 -9.75 -12.28
N GLU A 176 -8.68 -8.47 -11.95
CA GLU A 176 -9.50 -7.82 -10.92
C GLU A 176 -10.89 -7.46 -11.45
N ILE A 177 -11.94 -7.88 -10.74
CA ILE A 177 -13.34 -7.51 -11.04
C ILE A 177 -13.97 -6.82 -9.84
N GLN A 178 -14.78 -5.81 -10.10
CA GLN A 178 -15.41 -4.95 -9.10
C GLN A 178 -16.87 -4.69 -9.48
N ASP A 179 -17.74 -4.61 -8.48
CA ASP A 179 -19.14 -4.20 -8.64
C ASP A 179 -19.57 -3.28 -7.50
N GLY A 180 -19.30 -2.00 -7.66
CA GLY A 180 -19.78 -0.92 -6.82
C GLY A 180 -21.11 -0.34 -7.31
N GLY A 181 -21.89 -1.03 -8.13
CA GLY A 181 -23.23 -0.57 -8.56
C GLY A 181 -23.24 0.60 -9.53
N VAL A 182 -22.15 0.81 -10.28
CA VAL A 182 -22.06 1.83 -11.35
C VAL A 182 -21.81 1.18 -12.71
N GLU A 183 -22.44 1.71 -13.76
CA GLU A 183 -22.40 1.16 -15.13
C GLU A 183 -20.96 0.96 -15.64
N ILE A 184 -20.06 1.91 -15.36
CA ILE A 184 -18.66 1.83 -15.79
C ILE A 184 -17.93 0.62 -15.18
N GLN A 185 -18.18 0.29 -13.90
CA GLN A 185 -17.57 -0.88 -13.26
C GLN A 185 -18.18 -2.17 -13.79
N GLN A 186 -19.49 -2.19 -14.07
CA GLN A 186 -20.16 -3.34 -14.69
C GLN A 186 -19.58 -3.62 -16.09
N SER A 187 -19.46 -2.60 -16.94
CA SER A 187 -18.85 -2.75 -18.26
C SER A 187 -17.39 -3.21 -18.19
N CYS A 188 -16.60 -2.66 -17.27
CA CYS A 188 -15.22 -3.12 -17.05
C CYS A 188 -15.17 -4.57 -16.57
N ALA A 189 -16.04 -4.97 -15.63
CA ALA A 189 -16.07 -6.31 -15.08
C ALA A 189 -16.45 -7.34 -16.16
N GLU A 190 -17.50 -7.08 -16.95
CA GLU A 190 -17.92 -7.95 -18.05
C GLU A 190 -16.80 -8.14 -19.08
N ALA A 191 -16.18 -7.05 -19.54
CA ALA A 191 -15.07 -7.13 -20.49
C ALA A 191 -13.83 -7.84 -19.92
N THR A 192 -13.60 -7.68 -18.61
CA THR A 192 -12.50 -8.35 -17.90
C THR A 192 -12.74 -9.85 -17.78
N ILE A 193 -13.97 -10.25 -17.44
CA ILE A 193 -14.40 -11.66 -17.37
C ILE A 193 -14.24 -12.31 -18.76
N ASP A 194 -14.77 -11.68 -19.81
CA ASP A 194 -14.67 -12.18 -21.18
C ASP A 194 -13.20 -12.40 -21.63
N LEU A 195 -12.30 -11.48 -21.26
CA LEU A 195 -10.88 -11.61 -21.57
C LEU A 195 -10.21 -12.70 -20.72
N ALA A 196 -10.54 -12.77 -19.43
CA ALA A 196 -10.01 -13.79 -18.52
C ALA A 196 -10.41 -15.20 -18.97
N ASP A 197 -11.65 -15.41 -19.39
CA ASP A 197 -12.15 -16.68 -19.92
C ASP A 197 -11.43 -17.07 -21.22
N GLN A 198 -11.22 -16.11 -22.13
CA GLN A 198 -10.47 -16.36 -23.38
C GLN A 198 -9.01 -16.75 -23.13
N MET A 199 -8.40 -16.22 -22.07
CA MET A 199 -6.99 -16.43 -21.77
C MET A 199 -6.74 -17.49 -20.68
N GLY A 200 -7.79 -18.01 -20.05
CA GLY A 200 -7.71 -18.98 -18.95
C GLY A 200 -7.08 -18.40 -17.67
N LEU A 201 -7.40 -17.15 -17.32
CA LEU A 201 -6.79 -16.43 -16.21
C LEU A 201 -7.67 -16.38 -14.96
N PRO A 202 -7.07 -16.40 -13.75
CA PRO A 202 -7.84 -16.35 -12.52
C PRO A 202 -8.40 -14.96 -12.26
N LEU A 203 -9.72 -14.89 -12.00
CA LEU A 203 -10.42 -13.68 -11.56
C LEU A 203 -10.30 -13.45 -10.06
N VAL A 204 -10.27 -12.21 -9.59
CA VAL A 204 -10.41 -11.90 -8.15
C VAL A 204 -11.39 -10.76 -7.96
N ALA A 205 -12.35 -10.94 -7.05
CA ALA A 205 -13.31 -9.91 -6.73
C ALA A 205 -12.79 -9.00 -5.62
N THR A 206 -12.89 -7.68 -5.83
CA THR A 206 -12.60 -6.65 -4.83
C THR A 206 -13.74 -5.62 -4.79
N ASN A 207 -13.73 -4.71 -3.82
CA ASN A 207 -14.79 -3.69 -3.68
C ASN A 207 -14.29 -2.24 -3.75
N ASP A 208 -12.98 -2.02 -3.85
CA ASP A 208 -12.38 -0.69 -3.87
C ASP A 208 -12.91 0.20 -2.74
N ALA A 209 -12.83 -0.29 -1.50
CA ALA A 209 -13.53 0.32 -0.38
C ALA A 209 -12.86 1.62 0.07
N HIS A 210 -13.62 2.72 0.10
CA HIS A 210 -13.13 4.05 0.49
C HIS A 210 -13.62 4.48 1.87
N TYR A 211 -14.71 3.90 2.38
CA TYR A 211 -15.29 4.22 3.68
C TYR A 211 -15.76 2.96 4.42
N LEU A 212 -16.16 3.10 5.69
CA LEU A 212 -16.29 1.96 6.59
C LEU A 212 -17.65 1.26 6.43
N CYS A 213 -18.73 2.03 6.52
CA CYS A 213 -20.11 1.58 6.44
C CYS A 213 -20.83 2.24 5.25
N GLN A 214 -21.89 1.61 4.74
CA GLN A 214 -22.67 2.16 3.62
C GLN A 214 -23.16 3.60 3.89
N ASP A 215 -23.63 3.87 5.12
CA ASP A 215 -24.11 5.21 5.53
C ASP A 215 -23.02 6.29 5.52
N ASP A 216 -21.73 5.91 5.50
CA ASP A 216 -20.62 6.86 5.41
C ASP A 216 -20.45 7.46 4.00
N ALA A 217 -21.23 7.02 3.01
CA ALA A 217 -21.19 7.52 1.64
C ALA A 217 -21.42 9.05 1.56
N GLU A 218 -22.32 9.60 2.39
CA GLU A 218 -22.55 11.05 2.44
C GLU A 218 -21.35 11.81 3.00
N MET A 219 -20.66 11.23 3.99
CA MET A 219 -19.45 11.82 4.57
C MET A 219 -18.30 11.79 3.55
N HIS A 220 -18.16 10.67 2.84
CA HIS A 220 -17.18 10.55 1.75
C HIS A 220 -17.44 11.56 0.62
N ASP A 221 -18.71 11.79 0.25
CA ASP A 221 -19.09 12.82 -0.71
C ASP A 221 -18.61 14.23 -0.29
N VAL A 222 -18.72 14.57 1.01
CA VAL A 222 -18.18 15.82 1.57
C VAL A 222 -16.65 15.85 1.47
N LEU A 223 -15.97 14.74 1.76
CA LEU A 223 -14.51 14.65 1.65
C LEU A 223 -14.02 14.95 0.23
N LEU A 224 -14.71 14.42 -0.79
CA LEU A 224 -14.43 14.71 -2.20
C LEU A 224 -14.65 16.19 -2.54
N CYS A 225 -15.66 16.84 -1.97
CA CYS A 225 -15.87 18.28 -2.11
C CYS A 225 -14.69 19.09 -1.55
N VAL A 226 -14.15 18.69 -0.39
CA VAL A 226 -12.96 19.31 0.21
C VAL A 226 -11.74 19.14 -0.71
N ASN A 227 -11.53 17.95 -1.24
CA ASN A 227 -10.42 17.65 -2.15
C ASN A 227 -10.47 18.51 -3.42
N THR A 228 -11.66 18.60 -4.02
CA THR A 228 -11.87 19.28 -5.30
C THR A 228 -12.18 20.77 -5.17
N LYS A 229 -12.24 21.30 -3.94
CA LYS A 229 -12.59 22.70 -3.64
C LYS A 229 -13.95 23.09 -4.27
N SER A 230 -14.92 22.19 -4.19
CA SER A 230 -16.27 22.39 -4.69
C SER A 230 -17.29 22.39 -3.54
N TYR A 231 -18.48 22.93 -3.78
CA TYR A 231 -19.61 22.83 -2.86
C TYR A 231 -20.50 21.65 -3.23
N ARG A 232 -21.20 21.06 -2.25
CA ARG A 232 -22.17 19.98 -2.52
C ARG A 232 -23.28 20.41 -3.49
N SER A 233 -23.60 21.70 -3.52
CA SER A 233 -24.60 22.31 -4.41
C SER A 233 -24.14 22.45 -5.86
N ASP A 234 -22.85 22.27 -6.17
CA ASP A 234 -22.33 22.43 -7.52
C ASP A 234 -22.74 21.23 -8.39
N GLU A 235 -23.46 21.48 -9.48
CA GLU A 235 -24.01 20.41 -10.35
C GLU A 235 -22.93 19.58 -11.05
N ASN A 236 -21.80 20.21 -11.39
CA ASN A 236 -20.70 19.61 -12.16
C ASN A 236 -19.51 19.16 -11.30
N ARG A 237 -19.70 19.04 -9.98
CA ARG A 237 -18.64 18.58 -9.08
C ARG A 237 -18.31 17.10 -9.29
N MET A 238 -17.12 16.71 -8.82
CA MET A 238 -16.79 15.30 -8.71
C MET A 238 -17.68 14.66 -7.63
N LYS A 239 -18.36 13.57 -8.01
CA LYS A 239 -19.15 12.72 -7.13
C LYS A 239 -18.99 11.28 -7.58
N ILE A 240 -19.05 10.35 -6.63
CA ILE A 240 -19.19 8.93 -6.96
C ILE A 240 -20.69 8.62 -6.93
N GLY A 241 -21.22 8.07 -8.02
CA GLY A 241 -22.65 7.82 -8.20
C GLY A 241 -23.19 6.61 -7.43
N THR A 242 -22.54 6.19 -6.35
CA THR A 242 -22.87 4.99 -5.58
C THR A 242 -22.51 5.12 -4.11
N ASP A 243 -23.21 4.40 -3.27
CA ASP A 243 -22.97 4.22 -1.83
C ASP A 243 -22.31 2.87 -1.50
N GLN A 244 -21.86 2.14 -2.52
CA GLN A 244 -21.41 0.75 -2.40
C GLN A 244 -19.90 0.58 -2.11
N LEU A 245 -19.13 1.65 -1.96
CA LEU A 245 -17.67 1.61 -1.75
C LEU A 245 -17.28 1.50 -0.26
N PHE A 246 -18.01 0.66 0.48
CA PHE A 246 -17.76 0.41 1.90
C PHE A 246 -17.13 -0.96 2.17
N ILE A 247 -16.79 -1.25 3.42
CA ILE A 247 -16.34 -2.58 3.84
C ILE A 247 -17.55 -3.54 3.87
N ARG A 248 -17.82 -4.16 2.72
CA ARG A 248 -18.84 -5.21 2.58
C ARG A 248 -18.50 -6.46 3.39
N SER A 249 -19.54 -7.10 3.91
CA SER A 249 -19.47 -8.46 4.47
C SER A 249 -19.16 -9.50 3.38
N PRO A 250 -18.62 -10.67 3.75
CA PRO A 250 -18.52 -11.79 2.81
C PRO A 250 -19.86 -12.09 2.11
N GLU A 251 -20.97 -12.12 2.83
CA GLU A 251 -22.30 -12.39 2.27
C GLU A 251 -22.66 -11.41 1.15
N GLN A 252 -22.49 -10.10 1.39
CA GLN A 252 -22.74 -9.05 0.40
C GLN A 252 -21.83 -9.19 -0.83
N MET A 253 -20.57 -9.59 -0.65
CA MET A 253 -19.66 -9.81 -1.78
C MET A 253 -20.08 -11.00 -2.64
N TYR A 254 -20.53 -12.09 -2.04
CA TYR A 254 -21.06 -13.23 -2.81
C TYR A 254 -22.39 -12.90 -3.50
N GLU A 255 -23.22 -12.03 -2.91
CA GLU A 255 -24.46 -11.54 -3.52
C GLU A 255 -24.18 -10.62 -4.72
N ALA A 256 -23.12 -9.81 -4.66
CA ALA A 256 -22.68 -8.97 -5.79
C ALA A 256 -22.14 -9.81 -6.97
N PHE A 257 -21.59 -10.99 -6.70
CA PHE A 257 -20.97 -11.86 -7.72
C PHE A 257 -21.60 -13.27 -7.74
N PRO A 258 -22.92 -13.41 -8.01
CA PRO A 258 -23.62 -14.69 -7.85
C PRO A 258 -23.16 -15.78 -8.83
N ARG A 259 -22.55 -15.40 -9.96
CA ARG A 259 -21.98 -16.31 -10.98
C ARG A 259 -20.45 -16.47 -10.87
N HIS A 260 -19.81 -15.75 -9.95
CA HIS A 260 -18.34 -15.70 -9.80
C HIS A 260 -17.92 -15.86 -8.34
N ALA A 261 -18.60 -16.73 -7.60
CA ALA A 261 -18.32 -17.01 -6.19
C ALA A 261 -16.86 -17.47 -5.97
N GLU A 262 -16.26 -18.13 -6.96
CA GLU A 262 -14.85 -18.51 -6.96
C GLU A 262 -13.90 -17.31 -7.01
N ALA A 263 -14.26 -16.23 -7.70
CA ALA A 263 -13.47 -14.99 -7.71
C ALA A 263 -13.52 -14.29 -6.34
N VAL A 264 -14.65 -14.39 -5.64
CA VAL A 264 -14.80 -13.88 -4.27
C VAL A 264 -14.00 -14.73 -3.28
N ALA A 265 -14.10 -16.05 -3.34
CA ALA A 265 -13.32 -16.96 -2.49
C ALA A 265 -11.81 -16.81 -2.68
N ARG A 266 -11.37 -16.57 -3.93
CA ARG A 266 -9.96 -16.40 -4.29
C ARG A 266 -9.30 -15.21 -3.61
N SER A 267 -10.05 -14.20 -3.17
CA SER A 267 -9.45 -13.09 -2.43
C SER A 267 -8.85 -13.55 -1.10
N GLN A 268 -9.47 -14.52 -0.43
CA GLN A 268 -8.89 -15.16 0.75
C GLN A 268 -7.67 -16.03 0.39
N GLU A 269 -7.72 -16.79 -0.71
CA GLU A 269 -6.57 -17.58 -1.16
C GLU A 269 -5.34 -16.70 -1.42
N ILE A 270 -5.54 -15.53 -2.02
CA ILE A 270 -4.49 -14.52 -2.22
C ILE A 270 -4.00 -13.97 -0.89
N ALA A 271 -4.91 -13.65 0.03
CA ALA A 271 -4.56 -13.19 1.37
C ALA A 271 -3.70 -14.21 2.13
N ASP A 272 -3.98 -15.50 1.99
CA ASP A 272 -3.24 -16.58 2.63
C ASP A 272 -1.84 -16.78 2.01
N ARG A 273 -1.60 -16.28 0.79
CA ARG A 273 -0.26 -16.21 0.18
C ARG A 273 0.59 -15.06 0.72
N CYS A 274 0.00 -14.13 1.47
CA CYS A 274 0.67 -12.98 2.04
C CYS A 274 1.02 -13.24 3.51
N ASP A 275 2.30 -13.44 3.77
CA ASP A 275 2.87 -13.59 5.11
C ASP A 275 4.07 -12.65 5.26
N ILE A 276 3.81 -11.49 5.86
CA ILE A 276 4.82 -10.47 6.10
C ILE A 276 5.21 -10.49 7.57
N GLU A 277 6.50 -10.69 7.80
CA GLU A 277 7.14 -10.55 9.11
C GLU A 277 8.12 -9.37 9.07
N LEU A 278 7.82 -8.35 9.87
CA LEU A 278 8.67 -7.17 10.06
C LEU A 278 9.42 -7.27 11.38
N ASP A 279 10.74 -7.08 11.32
CA ASP A 279 11.57 -6.92 12.51
C ASP A 279 11.43 -5.49 13.03
N LEU A 280 10.70 -5.34 14.14
CA LEU A 280 10.50 -4.08 14.84
C LEU A 280 11.38 -3.97 16.10
N THR A 281 12.27 -4.94 16.32
CA THR A 281 13.08 -5.05 17.54
C THR A 281 14.54 -4.66 17.29
N THR A 282 15.06 -4.93 16.10
CA THR A 282 16.42 -4.56 15.73
C THR A 282 16.56 -3.04 15.62
N ARG A 283 17.59 -2.51 16.28
CA ARG A 283 17.97 -1.11 16.18
C ARG A 283 18.99 -0.94 15.05
N HIS A 284 18.72 0.00 14.14
CA HIS A 284 19.59 0.30 13.02
C HIS A 284 20.27 1.67 13.23
N PHE A 285 21.37 1.68 13.98
CA PHE A 285 22.18 2.89 14.14
C PHE A 285 23.11 3.10 12.95
N PRO A 286 23.38 4.36 12.54
CA PRO A 286 24.48 4.67 11.65
C PRO A 286 25.80 4.16 12.24
N VAL A 287 26.61 3.49 11.43
CA VAL A 287 27.92 3.01 11.87
C VAL A 287 28.90 4.18 11.85
N PHE A 288 29.38 4.58 13.02
CA PHE A 288 30.52 5.50 13.14
C PHE A 288 31.82 4.73 12.87
N LYS A 289 32.82 5.40 12.27
CA LYS A 289 34.14 4.80 12.00
C LYS A 289 35.20 5.57 12.77
N PRO A 290 35.67 5.06 13.92
CA PRO A 290 36.68 5.73 14.71
C PRO A 290 38.05 5.72 14.01
N PRO A 291 39.01 6.57 14.45
CA PRO A 291 40.39 6.53 13.98
C PRO A 291 40.98 5.12 14.05
N ALA A 292 41.92 4.82 13.15
CA ALA A 292 42.48 3.48 12.99
C ALA A 292 42.96 2.88 14.33
N GLY A 293 42.52 1.65 14.61
CA GLY A 293 42.92 0.90 15.80
C GLY A 293 42.08 1.14 17.05
N LYS A 294 41.04 1.98 16.98
CA LYS A 294 40.12 2.23 18.11
C LYS A 294 38.77 1.56 17.90
N THR A 295 38.12 1.14 18.97
CA THR A 295 36.68 0.82 18.99
C THR A 295 35.86 2.08 19.22
N ASP A 296 34.55 2.02 18.93
CA ASP A 296 33.62 3.13 19.20
C ASP A 296 33.67 3.56 20.67
N ALA A 297 33.63 2.59 21.60
CA ALA A 297 33.69 2.85 23.04
C ALA A 297 35.02 3.51 23.48
N GLN A 298 36.15 3.06 22.91
CA GLN A 298 37.46 3.66 23.20
C GLN A 298 37.53 5.11 22.72
N TYR A 299 37.02 5.37 21.52
CA TYR A 299 37.06 6.70 20.94
C TYR A 299 36.08 7.66 21.63
N LEU A 300 34.88 7.19 21.98
CA LEU A 300 33.93 7.96 22.79
C LEU A 300 34.57 8.37 24.11
N ARG A 301 35.18 7.42 24.82
CA ARG A 301 35.86 7.67 26.10
C ARG A 301 36.93 8.74 25.97
N GLU A 302 37.80 8.64 24.97
CA GLU A 302 38.85 9.62 24.71
C GLU A 302 38.30 11.03 24.49
N ILE A 303 37.27 11.18 23.64
CA ILE A 303 36.62 12.48 23.41
C ILE A 303 35.98 13.02 24.70
N CYS A 304 35.37 12.15 25.50
CA CYS A 304 34.75 12.56 26.75
C CYS A 304 35.79 12.98 27.80
N GLU A 305 36.93 12.30 27.89
CA GLU A 305 38.03 12.65 28.78
C GLU A 305 38.68 13.99 28.37
N GLU A 306 38.88 14.22 27.06
CA GLU A 306 39.31 15.51 26.53
C GLU A 306 38.28 16.62 26.83
N GLY A 307 36.99 16.31 26.62
CA GLY A 307 35.88 17.22 26.91
C GLY A 307 35.75 17.58 28.40
N LEU A 308 36.04 16.63 29.30
CA LEU A 308 36.02 16.85 30.74
C LEU A 308 37.10 17.87 31.14
N LYS A 309 38.34 17.68 30.64
CA LYS A 309 39.45 18.62 30.89
C LYS A 309 39.17 20.00 30.31
N TRP A 310 38.60 20.06 29.10
CA TRP A 310 38.24 21.32 28.47
C TRP A 310 37.19 22.11 29.27
N ARG A 311 36.20 21.45 29.87
CA ARG A 311 35.11 22.12 30.62
C ARG A 311 35.49 22.50 32.04
N TYR A 312 36.25 21.65 32.73
CA TYR A 312 36.50 21.76 34.17
C TYR A 312 37.98 22.03 34.52
N GLY A 313 38.84 22.17 33.51
CA GLY A 313 40.28 22.35 33.68
C GLY A 313 41.04 21.02 33.82
N ASP A 314 42.37 21.11 33.96
CA ASP A 314 43.26 19.92 33.95
C ASP A 314 43.05 18.97 35.14
N ASN A 315 42.45 19.46 36.23
CA ASN A 315 42.13 18.69 37.44
C ASN A 315 40.65 18.85 37.80
N PRO A 316 39.73 18.17 37.07
CA PRO A 316 38.32 18.16 37.41
C PRO A 316 38.08 17.50 38.78
N ASP A 317 37.09 18.00 39.54
CA ASP A 317 36.72 17.39 40.81
C ASP A 317 36.33 15.91 40.64
N GLN A 318 36.68 15.07 41.61
CA GLN A 318 36.46 13.62 41.58
C GLN A 318 35.00 13.24 41.29
N VAL A 319 34.05 14.04 41.76
CA VAL A 319 32.61 13.83 41.52
C VAL A 319 32.27 13.80 40.02
N TYR A 320 32.97 14.58 39.18
CA TYR A 320 32.75 14.60 37.73
C TYR A 320 33.43 13.43 37.03
N ILE A 321 34.61 13.01 37.52
CA ILE A 321 35.33 11.83 37.00
C ILE A 321 34.50 10.57 37.26
N ASP A 322 34.06 10.38 38.50
CA ASP A 322 33.24 9.22 38.89
C ASP A 322 31.92 9.17 38.09
N ARG A 323 31.33 10.36 37.85
CA ARG A 323 30.13 10.47 37.02
C ARG A 323 30.40 10.09 35.57
N LEU A 324 31.50 10.54 34.98
CA LEU A 324 31.87 10.19 33.61
C LEU A 324 32.07 8.69 33.46
N GLU A 325 32.79 8.05 34.39
CA GLU A 325 33.01 6.60 34.36
C GLU A 325 31.71 5.81 34.47
N PHE A 326 30.81 6.24 35.36
CA PHE A 326 29.50 5.62 35.50
C PHE A 326 28.70 5.71 34.20
N GLU A 327 28.65 6.89 33.57
CA GLU A 327 27.90 7.10 32.33
C GLU A 327 28.49 6.30 31.16
N LEU A 328 29.80 6.36 30.94
CA LEU A 328 30.48 5.58 29.90
C LEU A 328 30.27 4.07 30.09
N GLY A 329 30.34 3.58 31.33
CA GLY A 329 30.08 2.17 31.64
C GLY A 329 28.65 1.74 31.36
N VAL A 330 27.65 2.61 31.57
CA VAL A 330 26.26 2.34 31.19
C VAL A 330 26.11 2.32 29.67
N ILE A 331 26.67 3.32 28.98
CA ILE A 331 26.60 3.48 27.53
C ILE A 331 27.17 2.25 26.82
N GLU A 332 28.37 1.81 27.20
CA GLU A 332 29.05 0.66 26.62
C GLU A 332 28.25 -0.63 26.88
N ARG A 333 27.78 -0.84 28.11
CA ARG A 333 26.96 -2.01 28.46
C ARG A 333 25.65 -2.07 27.70
N MET A 334 25.04 -0.93 27.40
CA MET A 334 23.81 -0.86 26.62
C MET A 334 24.03 -0.91 25.10
N GLY A 335 25.29 -0.86 24.64
CA GLY A 335 25.63 -0.88 23.23
C GLY A 335 25.30 0.43 22.52
N TYR A 336 25.47 1.57 23.19
CA TYR A 336 25.30 2.91 22.60
C TYR A 336 26.58 3.79 22.57
N PRO A 337 27.79 3.22 22.42
CA PRO A 337 29.02 4.02 22.39
C PRO A 337 29.11 4.97 21.19
#